data_AF-A0A662SBK0-F1
#
_entry.id   AF-A0A662SBK0-F1
#
_cell.length_a   1.000
_cell.length_b   1.000
_cell.length_c   1.000
_cell.angle_alpha   90.00
_cell.angle_beta   90.00
_cell.angle_gamma   90.00
#
_symmetry.space_group_name_H-M   'P 1'
#
loop_
_entity.id
_entity.type
_entity.pdbx_description
1 polymer ?
#
loop_
_entity_poly.entity_id
_entity_poly.type
_entity_poly.pdbx_seq_one_letter_code
_entity_poly.pdbx_strand_id
1 'polypeptide(L)'
;MGRKIVEVVIGTVEVGGPGPGPGPGPSPSVIDSFIEEHRKLKNILDRYGAQGMCVPRSVLERESGIAGKRLDQHLRVFEGSDTAATITEEGEEVLCGKTAIEELKKKIKLELGE
;
A
#
# COMPACT_ATOMS: atom_id res chain seq x y z
N MET A 1 -35.28 -6.78 -11.66
CA MET A 1 -33.88 -6.79 -11.15
C MET A 1 -33.14 -5.60 -11.76
N GLY A 2 -33.04 -4.50 -11.03
CA GLY A 2 -32.27 -3.32 -11.42
C GLY A 2 -31.26 -3.01 -10.33
N ARG A 3 -29.99 -2.83 -10.70
CA ARG A 3 -28.88 -2.58 -9.76
C ARG A 3 -29.05 -1.18 -9.15
N LYS A 4 -29.04 -1.11 -7.82
CA LYS A 4 -29.08 0.13 -7.04
C LYS A 4 -27.64 0.65 -6.96
N ILE A 5 -27.33 1.72 -7.70
CA ILE A 5 -26.06 2.43 -7.58
C ILE A 5 -26.22 3.37 -6.38
N VAL A 6 -25.41 3.17 -5.35
CA VAL A 6 -25.39 4.02 -4.16
C VAL A 6 -24.38 5.14 -4.43
N GLU A 7 -24.88 6.31 -4.82
CA GLU A 7 -24.11 7.56 -4.83
C GLU A 7 -23.82 7.95 -3.38
N VAL A 8 -22.55 7.85 -2.96
CA VAL A 8 -22.08 8.43 -1.71
C VAL A 8 -21.70 9.87 -1.99
N VAL A 9 -22.65 10.77 -1.73
CA VAL A 9 -22.48 12.22 -1.77
C VAL A 9 -21.58 12.62 -0.60
N ILE A 10 -20.40 13.16 -0.87
CA ILE A 10 -19.55 13.83 0.14
C ILE A 10 -19.45 15.31 -0.22
N GLY A 11 -20.02 16.15 0.65
CA GLY A 11 -19.63 17.54 0.84
C GLY A 11 -20.45 18.58 0.07
N THR A 12 -21.33 19.28 0.79
CA THR A 12 -21.87 20.58 0.40
C THR A 12 -20.75 21.62 0.35
N VAL A 13 -20.43 22.14 -0.83
CA VAL A 13 -19.55 23.31 -0.98
C VAL A 13 -20.42 24.49 -1.42
N GLU A 14 -20.51 25.50 -0.55
CA GLU A 14 -21.19 26.75 -0.87
C GLU A 14 -20.57 27.41 -2.09
N VAL A 15 -21.44 27.84 -3.00
CA VAL A 15 -21.09 28.38 -4.31
C VAL A 15 -20.86 29.88 -4.19
N GLY A 16 -19.65 30.36 -4.50
CA GLY A 16 -19.35 31.79 -4.44
C GLY A 16 -18.04 32.21 -5.09
N GLY A 17 -17.92 32.05 -6.42
CA GLY A 17 -16.85 32.64 -7.25
C GLY A 17 -16.24 31.66 -8.26
N PRO A 18 -15.79 32.11 -9.45
CA PRO A 18 -15.32 31.23 -10.53
C PRO A 18 -13.96 30.63 -10.15
N GLY A 19 -13.99 29.53 -9.39
CA GLY A 19 -12.81 28.72 -9.07
C GLY A 19 -12.34 27.91 -10.28
N PRO A 20 -11.07 27.47 -10.28
CA PRO A 20 -10.52 26.68 -11.38
C PRO A 20 -11.34 25.39 -11.52
N GLY A 21 -11.75 25.07 -12.74
CA GLY A 21 -12.45 23.82 -13.04
C GLY A 21 -11.64 22.60 -12.55
N PRO A 22 -12.28 21.41 -12.47
CA PRO A 22 -11.60 20.19 -12.08
C PRO A 22 -10.36 20.02 -12.97
N GLY A 23 -9.18 20.08 -12.35
CA GLY A 23 -7.92 19.97 -13.07
C GLY A 23 -7.88 18.67 -13.89
N PRO A 24 -7.12 18.63 -15.00
CA PRO A 24 -7.02 17.43 -15.80
C PRO A 24 -6.56 16.25 -14.92
N GLY A 25 -7.27 15.13 -15.00
CA GLY A 25 -6.88 13.89 -14.32
C GLY A 25 -5.48 13.44 -14.75
N PRO A 26 -4.84 12.53 -13.99
CA PRO A 26 -3.51 12.04 -14.33
C PRO A 26 -3.51 11.40 -15.72
N SER A 27 -2.45 11.66 -16.49
CA SER A 27 -2.30 11.06 -17.83
C SER A 27 -2.16 9.53 -17.71
N PRO A 28 -2.63 8.76 -18.71
CA PRO A 28 -2.54 7.29 -18.69
C PRO A 28 -1.12 6.76 -18.40
N SER A 29 -0.09 7.42 -18.95
CA SER A 29 1.32 7.09 -18.72
C SER A 29 1.76 7.15 -17.25
N VAL A 30 1.21 8.07 -16.46
CA VAL A 30 1.50 8.21 -15.03
C VAL A 30 0.84 7.10 -14.23
N ILE A 31 -0.34 6.65 -14.66
CA ILE A 31 -1.07 5.53 -14.06
C ILE A 31 -0.33 4.23 -14.33
N ASP A 32 0.08 3.99 -15.58
CA ASP A 32 0.82 2.77 -15.96
C ASP A 32 2.14 2.66 -15.17
N SER A 33 2.88 3.77 -15.08
CA SER A 33 4.13 3.83 -14.29
C SER A 33 3.87 3.51 -12.82
N PHE A 34 2.78 4.06 -12.24
CA PHE A 34 2.40 3.77 -10.86
C PHE A 34 2.05 2.28 -10.66
N ILE A 35 1.37 1.66 -11.62
CA ILE A 35 1.02 0.23 -11.55
C ILE A 35 2.28 -0.64 -11.59
N GLU A 36 3.24 -0.34 -12.48
CA GLU A 36 4.50 -1.08 -12.56
C GLU A 36 5.34 -0.95 -11.29
N GLU A 37 5.48 0.28 -10.77
CA GLU A 37 6.14 0.57 -9.50
C GLU A 37 5.49 -0.18 -8.34
N HIS A 38 4.16 -0.14 -8.25
CA HIS A 38 3.42 -0.82 -7.21
C HIS A 38 3.58 -2.35 -7.29
N ARG A 39 3.55 -2.91 -8.50
CA ARG A 39 3.82 -4.34 -8.72
C ARG A 39 5.22 -4.73 -8.29
N LYS A 40 6.23 -3.88 -8.55
CA LYS A 40 7.61 -4.11 -8.10
C LYS A 40 7.69 -4.15 -6.57
N LEU A 41 7.08 -3.20 -5.88
CA LEU A 41 7.00 -3.19 -4.41
C LEU A 41 6.30 -4.43 -3.86
N LYS A 42 5.18 -4.83 -4.47
CA LYS A 42 4.45 -6.05 -4.07
C LYS A 42 5.35 -7.28 -4.19
N ASN A 43 6.09 -7.42 -5.29
CA ASN A 43 7.01 -8.55 -5.47
C ASN A 43 8.14 -8.56 -4.42
N ILE A 44 8.60 -7.40 -3.94
CA ILE A 44 9.57 -7.34 -2.84
C ILE A 44 8.91 -7.86 -1.56
N LEU A 45 7.75 -7.31 -1.19
CA LEU A 45 7.00 -7.73 0.00
C LEU A 45 6.65 -9.23 -0.03
N ASP A 46 6.24 -9.77 -1.17
CA ASP A 46 5.89 -11.19 -1.32
C ASP A 46 7.12 -12.10 -1.14
N ARG A 47 8.29 -11.71 -1.68
CA ARG A 47 9.54 -12.49 -1.56
C ARG A 47 10.04 -12.57 -0.11
N TYR A 48 9.95 -11.48 0.62
CA TYR A 48 10.27 -11.45 2.05
C TYR A 48 9.18 -12.14 2.88
N GLY A 49 7.92 -11.96 2.49
CA GLY A 49 6.78 -12.58 3.16
C GLY A 49 6.78 -14.11 3.06
N ALA A 50 7.21 -14.69 1.94
CA ALA A 50 7.40 -16.13 1.81
C ALA A 50 8.44 -16.70 2.80
N GLN A 51 9.31 -15.85 3.34
CA GLN A 51 10.30 -16.20 4.36
C GLN A 51 9.80 -15.92 5.79
N GLY A 52 8.59 -15.36 5.93
CA GLY A 52 8.04 -14.89 7.21
C GLY A 52 8.73 -13.64 7.75
N MET A 53 9.29 -12.80 6.87
CA MET A 53 10.02 -11.59 7.25
C MET A 53 9.23 -10.34 6.86
N CYS A 54 9.22 -9.35 7.76
CA CYS A 54 8.76 -8.01 7.45
C CYS A 54 9.91 -7.19 6.86
N VAL A 55 9.57 -6.17 6.07
CA VAL A 55 10.55 -5.41 5.28
C VAL A 55 10.68 -4.00 5.83
N PRO A 56 11.88 -3.57 6.26
CA PRO A 56 12.08 -2.19 6.64
C PRO A 56 11.89 -1.26 5.44
N ARG A 57 11.40 -0.04 5.70
CA ARG A 57 11.24 0.99 4.66
C ARG A 57 12.54 1.21 3.87
N SER A 58 13.67 1.24 4.56
CA SER A 58 15.01 1.43 3.97
C SER A 58 15.35 0.36 2.92
N VAL A 59 14.88 -0.87 3.10
CA VAL A 59 15.06 -1.98 2.16
C VAL A 59 14.15 -1.82 0.94
N LEU A 60 12.89 -1.41 1.15
CA LEU A 60 11.98 -1.12 0.04
C LEU A 60 12.52 0.00 -0.85
N GLU A 61 13.05 1.08 -0.26
CA GLU A 61 13.65 2.18 -1.02
C GLU A 61 14.82 1.69 -1.87
N ARG A 62 15.73 0.91 -1.26
CA ARG A 62 16.93 0.38 -1.93
C ARG A 62 16.61 -0.58 -3.07
N GLU A 63 15.69 -1.52 -2.88
CA GLU A 63 15.39 -2.55 -3.90
C GLU A 63 14.42 -2.07 -4.98
N SER A 64 13.45 -1.24 -4.61
CA SER A 64 12.49 -0.70 -5.57
C SER A 64 13.08 0.47 -6.36
N GLY A 65 14.02 1.21 -5.78
CA GLY A 65 14.47 2.50 -6.31
C GLY A 65 13.44 3.63 -6.14
N ILE A 66 12.37 3.38 -5.38
CA ILE A 66 11.28 4.33 -5.13
C ILE A 66 11.45 4.89 -3.72
N ALA A 67 11.50 6.21 -3.58
CA ALA A 67 11.77 6.86 -2.31
C ALA A 67 10.80 8.02 -1.99
N GLY A 68 10.82 8.46 -0.73
CA GLY A 68 10.08 9.62 -0.25
C GLY A 68 8.57 9.55 -0.52
N LYS A 69 7.99 10.67 -0.95
CA LYS A 69 6.53 10.80 -1.16
C LYS A 69 5.94 9.79 -2.14
N ARG A 70 6.73 9.35 -3.14
CA ARG A 70 6.25 8.36 -4.12
C ARG A 70 6.08 7.00 -3.46
N LEU A 71 7.04 6.59 -2.62
CA LEU A 71 6.92 5.37 -1.83
C LEU A 71 5.72 5.48 -0.87
N ASP A 72 5.56 6.61 -0.16
CA ASP A 72 4.44 6.83 0.76
C ASP A 72 3.08 6.61 0.11
N GLN A 73 2.92 7.07 -1.14
CA GLN A 73 1.69 6.86 -1.90
C GLN A 73 1.43 5.38 -2.16
N HIS A 74 2.44 4.61 -2.54
CA HIS A 74 2.28 3.16 -2.72
C HIS A 74 1.96 2.44 -1.41
N LEU A 75 2.62 2.83 -0.30
CA LEU A 75 2.39 2.20 1.00
C LEU A 75 0.95 2.39 1.48
N ARG A 76 0.39 3.61 1.32
CA ARG A 76 -1.03 3.87 1.61
C ARG A 76 -1.99 2.99 0.80
N VAL A 77 -1.63 2.67 -0.44
CA VAL A 77 -2.43 1.76 -1.28
C VAL A 77 -2.36 0.32 -0.77
N PHE A 78 -1.20 -0.12 -0.26
CA PHE A 78 -1.07 -1.44 0.36
C PHE A 78 -1.87 -1.60 1.65
N GLU A 79 -1.91 -0.57 2.50
CA GLU A 79 -2.72 -0.56 3.74
C GLU A 79 -4.20 -0.83 3.46
N GLY A 80 -4.73 -0.33 2.33
CA GLY A 80 -6.12 -0.52 1.95
C GLY A 80 -6.45 -1.82 1.21
N SER A 81 -5.46 -2.55 0.69
CA SER A 81 -5.68 -3.66 -0.26
C SER A 81 -5.12 -5.02 0.18
N ASP A 82 -4.00 -5.06 0.89
CA ASP A 82 -3.29 -6.32 1.18
C ASP A 82 -2.79 -6.44 2.64
N THR A 83 -3.34 -5.63 3.56
CA THR A 83 -3.03 -5.64 5.00
C THR A 83 -1.52 -5.71 5.26
N ALA A 84 -0.78 -4.76 4.69
CA ALA A 84 0.56 -4.48 5.18
C ALA A 84 0.41 -3.82 6.56
N ALA A 85 0.83 -4.50 7.62
CA ALA A 85 0.92 -3.86 8.92
C ALA A 85 2.23 -3.07 8.97
N THR A 86 2.13 -1.75 9.17
CA THR A 86 3.29 -0.93 9.48
C THR A 86 3.54 -1.02 10.99
N ILE A 87 4.64 -1.66 11.36
CA ILE A 87 5.09 -1.79 12.75
C ILE A 87 6.30 -0.88 12.91
N THR A 88 6.33 -0.09 13.97
CA THR A 88 7.51 0.68 14.34
C THR A 88 8.33 -0.16 15.31
N GLU A 89 9.46 -0.71 14.85
CA GLU A 89 10.44 -1.40 15.70
C GLU A 89 11.66 -0.51 15.88
N GLU A 90 12.01 -0.19 17.13
CA GLU A 90 13.20 0.63 17.46
C GLU A 90 13.31 1.97 16.70
N GLY A 91 12.18 2.53 16.26
CA GLY A 91 12.12 3.78 15.48
C GLY A 91 12.22 3.58 13.97
N GLU A 92 12.31 2.35 13.46
CA GLU A 92 12.24 2.02 12.04
C GLU A 92 10.84 1.53 11.65
N GLU A 93 10.29 2.07 10.57
CA GLU A 93 9.03 1.59 10.00
C GLU A 93 9.28 0.31 9.21
N VAL A 94 8.63 -0.77 9.66
CA VAL A 94 8.71 -2.10 9.06
C VAL A 94 7.34 -2.47 8.50
N LEU A 95 7.31 -2.98 7.27
CA LEU A 95 6.10 -3.39 6.59
C LEU A 95 5.99 -4.90 6.51
N CYS A 96 4.95 -5.44 7.12
CA CYS A 96 4.64 -6.86 7.09
C CYS A 96 3.49 -7.13 6.12
N GLY A 97 3.77 -7.71 4.95
CA GLY A 97 2.71 -8.21 4.07
C GLY A 97 1.93 -9.36 4.73
N LYS A 98 0.68 -9.59 4.30
CA LYS A 98 -0.17 -10.66 4.83
C LYS A 98 0.50 -12.04 4.84
N THR A 99 1.18 -12.41 3.76
CA THR A 99 1.92 -13.68 3.68
C THR A 99 3.04 -13.77 4.72
N ALA A 100 3.75 -12.66 4.98
CA ALA A 100 4.76 -12.61 6.05
C ALA A 100 4.16 -12.94 7.40
N ILE A 101 3.00 -12.34 7.71
CA ILE A 101 2.29 -12.56 8.98
C ILE A 101 1.80 -14.01 9.09
N GLU A 102 1.28 -14.59 8.00
CA GLU A 102 0.83 -15.99 7.99
C GLU A 102 1.98 -16.97 8.19
N GLU A 103 3.11 -16.78 7.50
CA GLU A 103 4.30 -17.62 7.67
C GLU A 103 4.94 -17.45 9.04
N LEU A 104 5.00 -16.23 9.58
CA LEU A 104 5.47 -15.97 10.93
C LEU A 104 4.59 -16.69 11.96
N LYS A 105 3.26 -16.63 11.82
CA LYS A 105 2.33 -17.38 12.68
C LYS A 105 2.55 -18.89 12.62
N LYS A 106 2.80 -19.45 11.44
CA LYS A 106 3.10 -20.89 11.30
C LYS A 106 4.38 -21.27 12.02
N LYS A 107 5.44 -20.48 11.87
CA LYS A 107 6.73 -20.70 12.56
C LYS A 107 6.56 -20.65 14.08
N ILE A 108 5.86 -19.63 14.60
CA ILE A 108 5.60 -19.51 16.03
C ILE A 108 4.85 -20.73 16.58
N LYS A 109 3.81 -21.22 15.89
CA LYS A 109 3.07 -22.42 16.31
C LYS A 109 3.96 -23.66 16.38
N LEU A 110 4.82 -23.86 15.38
CA LEU A 110 5.76 -24.99 15.36
C LEU A 110 6.76 -24.91 16.53
N GLU A 111 7.30 -23.73 16.81
CA GLU A 111 8.27 -23.52 17.91
C GLU A 111 7.62 -23.65 19.30
N LEU A 112 6.35 -23.26 19.45
CA LEU A 112 5.61 -23.35 20.70
C LEU A 112 4.91 -24.70 20.92
N GLY A 113 4.92 -25.60 19.92
CA GLY A 113 4.32 -26.93 20.01
C GLY A 113 2.79 -26.94 19.98
N GLU A 114 2.17 -25.95 19.32
CA GLU A 114 0.71 -25.80 19.14
C GLU A 114 0.19 -26.34 17.80
#